data_AF-A0A7S4S4S6-F1
#
_entry.id   AF-A0A7S4S4S6-F1
#
_cell.length_a   1.000
_cell.length_b   1.000
_cell.length_c   1.000
_cell.angle_alpha   90.00
_cell.angle_beta   90.00
_cell.angle_gamma   90.00
#
_symmetry.space_group_name_H-M   'P 1'
#
loop_
_entity.id
_entity.type
_entity.pdbx_description
1 polymer ?
#
loop_
_entity_poly.entity_id
_entity_poly.type
_entity_poly.pdbx_seq_one_letter_code
_entity_poly.pdbx_strand_id
1 'polypeptide(L)'
;WEPALACLADARRRAQEADVISHSALISACDRGQRWRQGLLSLASARRLSLRPGAMAHTATASACSAAARWRQPLKLVSDFRECGAPPDMALHHTALSGCEKGCRWQPALQVLDCMRLQRFHSVIACSAAISACEKGLQWMRALTLLV
;
A
#
# COMPACT_ATOMS: atom_id res chain seq x y z
N TRP A 1 -6.90 39.18 -15.89
CA TRP A 1 -6.17 37.89 -15.83
C TRP A 1 -5.74 37.54 -14.40
N GLU A 2 -5.51 38.52 -13.52
CA GLU A 2 -5.31 38.31 -12.07
C GLU A 2 -6.45 37.57 -11.33
N PRO A 3 -7.76 37.86 -11.54
CA PRO A 3 -8.83 37.13 -10.84
C PRO A 3 -8.98 35.67 -11.29
N ALA A 4 -8.59 35.34 -12.53
CA ALA A 4 -8.58 33.96 -13.02
C ALA A 4 -7.45 33.14 -12.36
N LEU A 5 -6.29 33.77 -12.11
CA LEU A 5 -5.19 33.15 -11.35
C LEU A 5 -5.55 32.98 -9.87
N ALA A 6 -6.25 33.94 -9.27
CA ALA A 6 -6.77 33.81 -7.91
C ALA A 6 -7.81 32.68 -7.79
N CYS A 7 -8.72 32.56 -8.77
CA CYS A 7 -9.70 31.48 -8.82
C CYS A 7 -9.04 30.10 -9.01
N LEU A 8 -7.99 30.02 -9.83
CA LEU A 8 -7.17 28.81 -9.99
C LEU A 8 -6.42 28.44 -8.71
N ALA A 9 -5.88 29.42 -7.98
CA ALA A 9 -5.19 29.19 -6.72
C ALA A 9 -6.15 28.66 -5.63
N ASP A 10 -7.37 29.22 -5.54
CA ASP A 10 -8.38 28.74 -4.59
C ASP A 10 -8.97 27.39 -4.95
N ALA A 11 -9.18 27.11 -6.25
CA ALA A 11 -9.59 25.77 -6.70
C ALA A 11 -8.52 24.72 -6.34
N ARG A 12 -7.24 25.08 -6.51
CA ARG A 12 -6.11 24.21 -6.17
C ARG A 12 -5.97 24.01 -4.66
N ARG A 13 -6.19 25.05 -3.86
CA ARG A 13 -6.18 24.98 -2.39
C ARG A 13 -7.30 24.06 -1.88
N ARG A 14 -8.52 24.21 -2.38
CA ARG A 14 -9.66 23.35 -2.03
C ARG A 14 -9.43 21.89 -2.42
N ALA A 15 -8.80 21.64 -3.58
CA ALA A 15 -8.43 20.29 -3.99
C ALA A 15 -7.37 19.68 -3.04
N GLN A 16 -6.42 20.48 -2.57
CA GLN A 16 -5.39 20.04 -1.63
C GLN A 16 -5.95 19.80 -0.22
N GLU A 17 -6.85 20.66 0.25
CA GLU A 17 -7.57 20.48 1.53
C GLU A 17 -8.46 19.24 1.50
N ALA A 18 -9.16 18.99 0.38
CA ALA A 18 -9.95 17.78 0.18
C ALA A 18 -9.09 16.51 0.23
N ASP A 19 -7.85 16.56 -0.26
CA ASP A 19 -6.91 15.44 -0.20
C ASP A 19 -6.46 15.14 1.24
N VAL A 20 -6.13 16.17 2.02
CA VAL A 20 -5.76 16.02 3.46
C VAL A 20 -6.93 15.49 4.30
N ILE A 21 -8.15 15.96 4.04
CA ILE A 21 -9.36 15.46 4.73
C ILE A 21 -9.65 14.02 4.30
N SER A 22 -9.50 13.70 3.02
CA SER A 22 -9.65 12.32 2.53
C SER A 22 -8.60 11.39 3.13
N HIS A 23 -7.35 11.85 3.25
CA HIS A 23 -6.24 11.13 3.87
C HIS A 23 -6.46 10.87 5.36
N SER A 24 -6.85 11.89 6.13
CA SER A 24 -7.11 11.74 7.56
C SER A 24 -8.33 10.86 7.84
N ALA A 25 -9.39 10.99 7.04
CA ALA A 25 -10.54 10.08 7.09
C ALA A 25 -10.15 8.64 6.74
N LEU A 26 -9.29 8.45 5.74
CA LEU A 26 -8.73 7.15 5.35
C LEU A 26 -7.92 6.52 6.47
N ILE A 27 -6.99 7.26 7.08
CA ILE A 27 -6.16 6.78 8.19
C ILE A 27 -7.06 6.40 9.37
N SER A 28 -7.99 7.27 9.76
CA SER A 28 -8.94 7.00 10.85
C SER A 28 -9.84 5.78 10.56
N ALA A 29 -10.29 5.61 9.32
CA ALA A 29 -11.09 4.45 8.90
C ALA A 29 -10.28 3.14 8.86
N CYS A 30 -8.99 3.22 8.51
CA CYS A 30 -8.08 2.08 8.45
C CYS A 30 -7.61 1.65 9.84
N ASP A 31 -7.36 2.61 10.74
CA ASP A 31 -6.87 2.40 12.11
C ASP A 31 -7.94 1.79 13.02
N ARG A 32 -9.21 2.20 12.86
CA ARG A 32 -10.26 1.89 13.85
C ARG A 32 -11.14 0.67 13.58
N GLY A 33 -11.03 -0.06 12.47
CA GLY A 33 -11.85 -1.28 12.39
C GLY A 33 -12.11 -1.90 11.04
N GLN A 34 -11.09 -2.47 10.40
CA GLN A 34 -11.29 -3.35 9.25
C GLN A 34 -12.17 -2.75 8.13
N ARG A 35 -12.25 -1.41 8.02
CA ARG A 35 -13.06 -0.74 7.00
C ARG A 35 -12.29 -0.59 5.69
N TRP A 36 -11.57 -1.64 5.29
CA TRP A 36 -10.83 -1.72 4.04
C TRP A 36 -11.70 -1.38 2.83
N ARG A 37 -13.00 -1.71 2.87
CA ARG A 37 -13.98 -1.36 1.84
C ARG A 37 -14.12 0.15 1.65
N GLN A 38 -14.23 0.91 2.74
CA GLN A 38 -14.36 2.37 2.68
C GLN A 38 -13.06 3.01 2.18
N GLY A 39 -11.90 2.49 2.61
CA GLY A 39 -10.61 2.96 2.12
C GLY A 39 -10.42 2.74 0.61
N LEU A 40 -10.81 1.56 0.09
CA LEU A 40 -10.78 1.28 -1.35
C LEU A 40 -11.76 2.16 -2.14
N LEU A 41 -12.97 2.39 -1.60
CA LEU A 41 -13.95 3.29 -2.22
C LEU A 41 -13.42 4.73 -2.29
N SER A 42 -12.76 5.19 -1.23
CA SER A 42 -12.14 6.53 -1.20
C SER A 42 -11.02 6.67 -2.23
N LEU A 43 -10.14 5.67 -2.37
CA LEU A 43 -9.14 5.65 -3.44
C LEU A 43 -9.77 5.64 -4.84
N ALA A 44 -10.85 4.88 -5.02
CA ALA A 44 -11.57 4.83 -6.29
C ALA A 44 -12.24 6.18 -6.63
N SER A 45 -12.83 6.86 -5.64
CA SER A 45 -13.40 8.20 -5.85
C SER A 45 -12.33 9.25 -6.11
N ALA A 46 -11.18 9.18 -5.43
CA ALA A 46 -10.05 10.09 -5.68
C ALA A 46 -9.52 9.94 -7.11
N ARG A 47 -9.38 8.70 -7.61
CA ARG A 47 -9.03 8.44 -9.01
C ARG A 47 -10.06 8.99 -9.99
N ARG A 48 -11.36 8.87 -9.71
CA ARG A 48 -12.43 9.45 -10.55
C ARG A 48 -12.35 10.97 -10.63
N LEU A 49 -11.89 11.62 -9.58
CA LEU A 49 -11.66 13.06 -9.53
C LEU A 49 -10.31 13.47 -10.14
N SER A 50 -9.58 12.54 -10.78
CA SER A 50 -8.22 12.74 -11.30
C SER A 50 -7.21 13.23 -10.26
N LEU A 51 -7.52 13.03 -8.98
CA LEU A 51 -6.60 13.32 -7.88
C LEU A 51 -5.66 12.12 -7.73
N ARG A 52 -4.36 12.38 -7.65
CA ARG A 52 -3.35 11.35 -7.38
C ARG A 52 -3.31 11.11 -5.87
N PRO A 53 -3.87 10.01 -5.35
CA PRO A 53 -3.87 9.78 -3.90
C PRO A 53 -2.43 9.55 -3.45
N GLY A 54 -1.99 10.25 -2.40
CA GLY A 54 -0.62 10.14 -1.91
C GLY A 54 -0.21 8.73 -1.47
N ALA A 55 1.11 8.51 -1.32
CA ALA A 55 1.70 7.26 -0.85
C ALA A 55 1.11 6.79 0.50
N MET A 56 0.79 7.74 1.38
CA MET A 56 0.14 7.48 2.67
C MET A 56 -1.27 6.88 2.53
N ALA A 57 -2.10 7.31 1.58
CA ALA A 57 -3.43 6.71 1.37
C ALA A 57 -3.32 5.26 0.92
N HIS A 58 -2.40 4.98 -0.01
CA HIS A 58 -2.16 3.62 -0.48
C HIS A 58 -1.63 2.73 0.64
N THR A 59 -0.75 3.26 1.49
CA THR A 59 -0.19 2.51 2.63
C THR A 59 -1.25 2.23 3.70
N ALA A 60 -2.05 3.22 4.07
CA ALA A 60 -3.13 3.05 5.05
C ALA A 60 -4.17 2.02 4.59
N THR A 61 -4.59 2.10 3.32
CA THR A 61 -5.54 1.13 2.73
C THR A 61 -4.95 -0.27 2.60
N ALA A 62 -3.69 -0.39 2.20
CA ALA A 62 -2.98 -1.66 2.16
C ALA A 62 -2.87 -2.28 3.56
N SER A 63 -2.57 -1.49 4.58
CA SER A 63 -2.55 -1.91 5.98
C SER A 63 -3.92 -2.41 6.47
N ALA A 64 -5.00 -1.69 6.17
CA ALA A 64 -6.35 -2.14 6.50
C ALA A 64 -6.73 -3.45 5.78
N CYS A 65 -6.30 -3.61 4.52
CA CYS A 65 -6.51 -4.84 3.76
C CYS A 65 -5.70 -6.01 4.32
N SER A 66 -4.45 -5.78 4.73
CA SER A 66 -3.61 -6.82 5.34
C SER A 66 -4.16 -7.25 6.70
N ALA A 67 -4.66 -6.31 7.51
CA ALA A 67 -5.36 -6.60 8.77
C ALA A 67 -6.60 -7.47 8.56
N ALA A 68 -7.32 -7.30 7.46
CA ALA A 68 -8.47 -8.13 7.08
C ALA A 68 -8.09 -9.46 6.37
N ALA A 69 -6.83 -9.88 6.42
CA ALA A 69 -6.30 -11.09 5.75
C ALA A 69 -6.52 -11.11 4.21
N ARG A 70 -6.73 -9.95 3.60
CA ARG A 70 -7.04 -9.78 2.18
C ARG A 70 -5.76 -9.53 1.38
N TRP A 71 -4.90 -10.54 1.26
CA TRP A 71 -3.57 -10.43 0.62
C TRP A 71 -3.55 -9.91 -0.82
N ARG A 72 -4.64 -10.06 -1.59
CA ARG A 72 -4.70 -9.62 -3.00
C ARG A 72 -4.77 -8.09 -3.16
N GLN A 73 -5.50 -7.40 -2.27
CA GLN A 73 -5.67 -5.94 -2.40
C GLN A 73 -4.39 -5.13 -2.14
N PRO A 74 -3.56 -5.41 -1.12
CA PRO A 74 -2.29 -4.72 -0.89
C PRO A 74 -1.35 -4.83 -2.09
N LEU A 75 -1.25 -6.03 -2.70
CA LEU A 75 -0.42 -6.24 -3.89
C LEU A 75 -0.90 -5.43 -5.09
N LYS A 76 -2.23 -5.35 -5.27
CA LYS A 76 -2.83 -4.50 -6.30
C LYS A 76 -2.52 -3.02 -6.05
N LEU A 77 -2.58 -2.57 -4.80
CA LEU A 77 -2.24 -1.20 -4.44
C LEU A 77 -0.76 -0.86 -4.70
N VAL A 78 0.16 -1.80 -4.44
CA VAL A 78 1.59 -1.63 -4.78
C VAL A 78 1.81 -1.49 -6.29
N SER A 79 1.14 -2.33 -7.09
CA SER A 79 1.26 -2.30 -8.56
C SER A 79 0.63 -1.03 -9.13
N ASP A 80 -0.58 -0.68 -8.71
CA ASP A 80 -1.25 0.56 -9.10
C ASP A 80 -0.39 1.80 -8.74
N PHE A 81 0.29 1.80 -7.59
CA PHE A 81 1.15 2.92 -7.18
C PHE A 81 2.41 3.05 -8.06
N ARG A 82 2.99 1.91 -8.48
CA ARG A 82 4.10 1.90 -9.45
C ARG A 82 3.68 2.44 -10.82
N GLU A 83 2.49 2.08 -11.28
CA GLU A 83 1.94 2.59 -12.55
C GLU A 83 1.71 4.11 -12.53
N CYS A 84 1.48 4.69 -11.35
CA CYS A 84 1.37 6.15 -11.18
C CYS A 84 2.72 6.89 -11.32
N GLY A 85 3.82 6.17 -11.55
CA GLY A 85 5.17 6.72 -11.76
C GLY A 85 5.91 7.10 -10.48
N ALA A 86 5.37 6.72 -9.31
CA ALA A 86 6.02 6.94 -8.02
C ALA A 86 6.54 5.62 -7.44
N PRO A 87 7.79 5.56 -6.96
CA PRO A 87 8.28 4.36 -6.30
C PRO A 87 7.50 4.13 -5.00
N PRO A 88 6.93 2.94 -4.79
CA PRO A 88 6.29 2.60 -3.54
C PRO A 88 7.28 2.65 -2.37
N ASP A 89 6.87 3.25 -1.26
CA ASP A 89 7.70 3.33 -0.07
C ASP A 89 7.89 1.95 0.60
N MET A 90 8.92 1.83 1.43
CA MET A 90 9.19 0.65 2.23
C MET A 90 7.97 0.20 3.04
N ALA A 91 7.17 1.13 3.55
CA ALA A 91 5.96 0.84 4.31
C ALA A 91 4.87 0.16 3.46
N LEU A 92 4.69 0.57 2.20
CA LEU A 92 3.71 -0.04 1.30
C LEU A 92 4.12 -1.48 0.93
N HIS A 93 5.41 -1.72 0.75
CA HIS A 93 5.94 -3.06 0.55
C HIS A 93 5.77 -3.95 1.79
N HIS A 94 6.09 -3.42 2.97
CA HIS A 94 5.97 -4.15 4.23
C HIS A 94 4.52 -4.54 4.53
N THR A 95 3.57 -3.62 4.31
CA THR A 95 2.13 -3.91 4.49
C THR A 95 1.64 -4.97 3.51
N ALA A 96 2.10 -4.96 2.25
CA ALA A 96 1.78 -6.01 1.29
C ALA A 96 2.34 -7.38 1.70
N LEU A 97 3.57 -7.40 2.23
CA LEU A 97 4.24 -8.61 2.65
C LEU A 97 3.60 -9.20 3.92
N SER A 98 3.22 -8.36 4.90
CA SER A 98 2.41 -8.77 6.05
C SER A 98 1.04 -9.33 5.64
N GLY A 99 0.42 -8.76 4.60
CA GLY A 99 -0.79 -9.30 4.01
C GLY A 99 -0.59 -10.70 3.42
N CYS A 100 0.53 -10.93 2.74
CA CYS A 100 0.88 -12.24 2.18
C CYS A 100 1.18 -13.27 3.26
N GLU A 101 1.84 -12.87 4.35
CA GLU A 101 2.10 -13.70 5.52
C GLU A 101 0.79 -14.19 6.15
N LYS A 102 -0.15 -13.28 6.42
CA LYS A 102 -1.47 -13.61 6.96
C LYS A 102 -2.32 -14.46 6.01
N GLY A 103 -2.10 -14.32 4.70
CA GLY A 103 -2.77 -15.11 3.67
C GLY A 103 -2.09 -16.45 3.35
N CYS A 104 -0.99 -16.80 4.01
CA CYS A 104 -0.16 -17.99 3.72
C CYS A 104 0.28 -18.05 2.25
N ARG A 105 0.49 -16.89 1.60
CA ARG A 105 0.87 -16.80 0.19
C ARG A 105 2.36 -16.51 0.07
N TRP A 106 3.14 -17.58 -0.04
CA TRP A 106 4.58 -17.50 -0.18
C TRP A 106 5.04 -16.95 -1.56
N GLN A 107 4.36 -17.29 -2.66
CA GLN A 107 4.78 -16.84 -4.01
C GLN A 107 4.79 -15.30 -4.13
N PRO A 108 3.70 -14.59 -3.78
CA PRO A 108 3.70 -13.14 -3.88
C PRO A 108 4.57 -12.49 -2.80
N ALA A 109 4.74 -13.12 -1.64
CA ALA A 109 5.65 -12.63 -0.59
C ALA A 109 7.10 -12.59 -1.09
N LEU A 110 7.57 -13.65 -1.77
CA LEU A 110 8.90 -13.70 -2.37
C LEU A 110 9.06 -12.65 -3.46
N GLN A 111 8.07 -12.50 -4.35
CA GLN A 111 8.11 -11.47 -5.41
C GLN A 111 8.22 -10.05 -4.84
N VAL A 112 7.49 -9.76 -3.75
CA VAL A 112 7.60 -8.47 -3.05
C VAL A 112 8.97 -8.30 -2.39
N LEU A 113 9.51 -9.36 -1.78
CA LEU A 113 10.84 -9.32 -1.18
C LEU A 113 11.94 -9.08 -2.23
N ASP A 114 11.88 -9.76 -3.37
CA ASP A 114 12.81 -9.56 -4.49
C ASP A 114 12.70 -8.15 -5.04
N CYS A 115 11.48 -7.62 -5.16
CA CYS A 115 11.24 -6.22 -5.51
C CYS A 115 11.90 -5.25 -4.52
N MET A 116 11.81 -5.51 -3.21
CA MET A 116 12.46 -4.68 -2.19
C MET A 116 13.99 -4.75 -2.30
N ARG A 117 14.56 -5.95 -2.51
CA ARG A 117 16.00 -6.16 -2.72
C ARG A 117 16.51 -5.40 -3.93
N LEU A 118 15.77 -5.43 -5.06
CA LEU A 118 16.10 -4.68 -6.27
C LEU A 118 16.08 -3.16 -6.04
N GLN A 119 15.17 -2.67 -5.19
CA GLN A 119 15.13 -1.26 -4.79
C GLN A 119 16.12 -0.92 -3.66
N ARG A 120 17.06 -1.83 -3.33
CA ARG A 120 18.07 -1.72 -2.26
C ARG A 120 17.48 -1.52 -0.86
N PHE A 121 16.20 -1.86 -0.67
CA PHE A 121 15.57 -1.91 0.64
C PHE A 121 15.94 -3.23 1.33
N HIS A 122 16.85 -3.14 2.30
CA HIS A 122 17.22 -4.27 3.14
C HIS A 122 16.40 -4.20 4.42
N SER A 123 15.44 -5.11 4.58
CA SER A 123 14.59 -5.17 5.76
C SER A 123 14.56 -6.59 6.31
N VAL A 124 15.07 -6.75 7.53
CA VAL A 124 15.01 -8.02 8.27
C VAL A 124 13.56 -8.43 8.52
N ILE A 125 12.67 -7.46 8.73
CA ILE A 125 11.24 -7.71 8.95
C ILE A 125 10.57 -8.24 7.68
N ALA A 126 10.98 -7.76 6.50
CA ALA A 126 10.50 -8.30 5.24
C ALA A 126 10.98 -9.75 5.00
N CYS A 127 12.24 -10.05 5.31
CA CYS A 127 12.77 -11.41 5.23
C CYS A 127 12.04 -12.36 6.20
N SER A 128 11.85 -11.95 7.46
CA SER A 128 11.19 -12.79 8.46
C SER A 128 9.72 -13.07 8.10
N ALA A 129 8.99 -12.07 7.63
CA ALA A 129 7.61 -12.28 7.20
C ALA A 129 7.51 -13.09 5.90
N ALA A 130 8.50 -13.04 5.01
CA ALA A 130 8.58 -13.95 3.85
C ALA A 130 8.89 -15.39 4.26
N ILE A 131 9.78 -15.59 5.24
CA ILE A 131 10.07 -16.91 5.84
C ILE A 131 8.81 -17.47 6.50
N SER A 132 8.11 -16.68 7.33
CA SER A 132 6.83 -17.05 7.96
C SER A 132 5.76 -17.42 6.91
N ALA A 133 5.68 -16.67 5.80
CA ALA A 133 4.79 -17.00 4.70
C ALA A 133 5.15 -18.35 4.01
N CYS A 134 6.45 -18.66 3.88
CA CYS A 134 6.94 -19.92 3.32
C CYS A 134 6.72 -21.10 4.25
N GLU A 135 6.92 -20.92 5.55
CA GLU A 135 6.63 -21.91 6.60
C GLU A 135 5.15 -22.29 6.58
N LYS A 136 4.26 -21.29 6.68
CA LYS A 136 2.80 -21.48 6.60
C LYS A 136 2.32 -22.01 5.25
N GLY A 137 3.12 -21.80 4.21
CA GLY A 137 2.89 -22.32 2.86
C GLY A 137 3.40 -23.74 2.62
N LEU A 138 3.98 -24.40 3.63
CA LEU A 138 4.64 -25.71 3.55
C LEU A 138 5.81 -25.75 2.55
N GLN A 139 6.47 -24.61 2.30
CA GLN A 139 7.60 -24.48 1.37
C GLN A 139 8.89 -24.11 2.11
N TRP A 140 9.26 -24.89 3.12
CA TRP A 140 10.42 -24.64 3.98
C TRP A 140 11.76 -24.65 3.22
N MET A 141 11.89 -25.44 2.16
CA MET A 141 13.10 -25.48 1.31
C MET A 141 13.39 -24.11 0.68
N ARG A 142 12.36 -23.35 0.31
CA ARG A 142 12.51 -21.98 -0.21
C ARG A 142 12.79 -20.96 0.89
N ALA A 143 12.28 -21.19 2.09
CA ALA A 143 12.62 -20.36 3.25
C ALA A 143 14.13 -20.45 3.57
N LEU A 144 14.72 -21.64 3.45
CA LEU A 144 16.16 -21.84 3.65
C LEU A 144 17.00 -21.08 2.61
N THR A 145 16.57 -21.01 1.36
CA THR A 145 17.27 -20.22 0.32
C THR A 145 17.25 -18.71 0.57
N LEU A 146 16.41 -18.21 1.49
CA LEU A 146 16.40 -16.80 1.89
C LEU A 146 17.36 -16.50 3.04
N LEU A 147 17.83 -17.53 3.76
CA LEU A 147 18.72 -17.43 4.93
C LEU A 147 20.22 -17.55 4.57
N VAL A 148 20.53 -18.01 3.36
CA VAL A 148 21.88 -18.11 2.79
C VAL A 148 22.20 -16.86 1.99
#